data_AF-A0A7R8WVF9-F1
#
_entry.id   AF-A0A7R8WVF9-F1
#
_cell.length_a   1.000
_cell.length_b   1.000
_cell.length_c   1.000
_cell.angle_alpha   90.00
_cell.angle_beta   90.00
_cell.angle_gamma   90.00
#
_symmetry.space_group_name_H-M   'P 1'
#
loop_
_entity.id
_entity.type
_entity.pdbx_description
1 polymer ?
#
loop_
_entity_poly.entity_id
_entity_poly.type
_entity_poly.pdbx_seq_one_letter_code
_entity_poly.pdbx_strand_id
1 'polypeptide(L)'
;TLGIFLPLIVTNCLIIGRSEAFASRNGLRASLHDALAMGCGFMWVLVLLGALRELIGQGTLFDGAATMFGSLAAELPLHVFAAEHGLLIALLPPGAFFALGLLLAGKNWIDEPRQRKPFTLGFLK
;
A
#
# COMPACT_ATOMS: atom_id res chain seq x y z
N THR A 1 -22.87 6.02 3.16
CA THR A 1 -21.69 5.67 4.00
C THR A 1 -20.34 5.93 3.34
N LEU A 2 -20.23 6.21 2.03
CA LEU A 2 -18.95 6.56 1.38
C LEU A 2 -18.42 7.98 1.68
N GLY A 3 -19.22 8.82 2.36
CA GLY A 3 -18.94 10.26 2.50
C GLY A 3 -17.65 10.60 3.25
N ILE A 4 -17.17 9.73 4.15
CA ILE A 4 -15.92 9.97 4.91
C ILE A 4 -14.68 9.70 4.05
N PHE A 5 -14.77 8.77 3.10
CA PHE A 5 -13.62 8.43 2.24
C PHE A 5 -13.35 9.50 1.17
N LEU A 6 -14.37 10.25 0.75
CA LEU A 6 -14.23 11.28 -0.29
C LEU A 6 -13.28 12.43 0.13
N PRO A 7 -13.38 13.02 1.35
CA PRO A 7 -12.39 13.95 1.87
C PRO A 7 -10.97 13.37 2.01
N LEU A 8 -10.84 12.09 2.40
CA LEU A 8 -9.53 11.43 2.53
C LEU A 8 -8.85 11.20 1.18
N ILE A 9 -9.64 10.95 0.13
CA ILE A 9 -9.12 10.81 -1.23
C ILE A 9 -8.71 12.17 -1.79
N VAL A 10 -9.54 13.20 -1.64
CA VAL A 10 -9.26 14.51 -2.24
C VAL A 10 -8.10 15.24 -1.56
N THR A 11 -7.88 15.01 -0.26
CA THR A 11 -6.76 15.60 0.50
C THR A 11 -5.51 14.72 0.49
N ASN A 12 -5.50 13.63 -0.28
CA ASN A 12 -4.34 12.77 -0.39
C ASN A 12 -3.19 13.51 -1.11
N CYS A 13 -2.10 13.77 -0.38
CA CYS A 13 -0.95 14.54 -0.87
C CYS A 13 -0.31 13.92 -2.12
N LEU A 14 -0.34 12.60 -2.25
CA LEU A 14 0.24 11.89 -3.40
C LEU A 14 -0.56 12.16 -4.68
N ILE A 15 -1.89 12.23 -4.59
CA ILE A 15 -2.76 12.55 -5.74
C ILE A 15 -2.56 14.00 -6.16
N ILE A 16 -2.62 14.95 -5.21
CA ILE A 16 -2.43 16.38 -5.50
C ILE A 16 -1.04 16.63 -6.09
N GLY A 17 0.02 16.13 -5.44
CA GLY A 17 1.40 16.34 -5.88
C GLY A 17 1.70 15.75 -7.26
N ARG A 18 1.14 14.57 -7.59
CA ARG A 18 1.29 13.99 -8.94
C ARG A 18 0.47 14.75 -9.99
N SER A 19 -0.72 15.24 -9.63
CA SER A 19 -1.52 16.06 -10.54
C SER A 19 -0.81 17.37 -10.89
N GLU A 20 -0.20 18.03 -9.91
CA GLU A 20 0.54 19.28 -10.11
C GLU A 20 1.84 19.05 -10.89
N ALA A 21 2.58 17.97 -10.61
CA ALA A 21 3.88 17.73 -11.25
C ALA A 21 3.78 17.11 -12.65
N PHE A 22 2.85 16.18 -12.88
CA PHE A 22 2.80 15.39 -14.11
C PHE A 22 1.66 15.80 -15.05
N ALA A 23 0.46 16.07 -14.53
CA ALA A 23 -0.68 16.42 -15.38
C ALA A 23 -0.59 17.86 -15.92
N SER A 24 0.11 18.77 -15.23
CA SER A 24 0.29 20.16 -15.67
C SER A 24 1.21 20.33 -16.88
N ARG A 25 2.06 19.34 -17.17
CA ARG A 25 3.09 19.42 -18.23
C ARG A 25 2.95 18.36 -19.33
N ASN A 26 2.04 17.39 -19.18
CA ASN A 26 1.86 16.28 -20.13
C ASN A 26 0.44 16.23 -20.70
N GLY A 27 0.30 15.64 -21.89
CA GLY A 27 -1.00 15.43 -22.53
C GLY A 27 -1.87 14.39 -21.84
N LEU A 28 -3.18 14.45 -22.06
CA LEU A 28 -4.22 13.64 -21.40
C LEU A 28 -3.91 12.13 -21.36
N ARG A 29 -3.47 11.56 -22.49
CA ARG A 29 -3.19 10.11 -22.61
C ARG A 29 -2.03 9.66 -21.72
N ALA A 30 -0.98 10.47 -21.63
CA ALA A 30 0.17 10.17 -20.76
C ALA A 30 -0.22 10.28 -19.29
N SER A 31 -0.99 11.32 -18.93
CA SER A 31 -1.47 11.56 -17.56
C SER A 31 -2.42 10.46 -17.06
N LEU A 32 -3.27 9.91 -17.94
CA LEU A 32 -4.14 8.78 -17.60
C LEU A 32 -3.33 7.52 -17.27
N HIS A 33 -2.32 7.19 -18.07
CA HIS A 33 -1.47 6.04 -17.81
C HIS A 33 -0.67 6.20 -16.51
N ASP A 34 -0.17 7.41 -16.23
CA ASP A 34 0.52 7.72 -14.98
C ASP A 34 -0.39 7.58 -13.75
N ALA A 35 -1.61 8.14 -13.83
CA ALA A 35 -2.59 8.03 -12.76
C ALA A 35 -2.99 6.58 -12.47
N LEU A 36 -3.17 5.76 -13.52
CA LEU A 36 -3.44 4.33 -13.38
C LEU A 36 -2.26 3.59 -12.74
N ALA A 37 -1.04 3.80 -13.23
CA ALA A 37 0.14 3.16 -12.68
C ALA A 37 0.36 3.53 -11.21
N MET A 38 0.18 4.81 -10.87
CA MET A 38 0.32 5.30 -9.50
C MET A 38 -0.78 4.76 -8.58
N GLY A 39 -2.04 4.75 -9.03
CA GLY A 39 -3.16 4.20 -8.29
C GLY A 39 -3.03 2.70 -8.05
N CYS A 40 -2.66 1.94 -9.07
CA CYS A 40 -2.39 0.50 -8.94
C CYS A 40 -1.21 0.23 -8.00
N GLY A 41 -0.13 1.01 -8.08
CA GLY A 41 1.01 0.88 -7.16
C GLY A 41 0.62 1.14 -5.71
N PHE A 42 -0.14 2.20 -5.46
CA PHE A 42 -0.66 2.52 -4.13
C PHE A 42 -1.59 1.41 -3.60
N MET A 43 -2.49 0.90 -4.43
CA MET A 43 -3.34 -0.24 -4.10
C MET A 43 -2.51 -1.47 -3.69
N TRP A 44 -1.51 -1.84 -4.49
CA TRP A 44 -0.65 -2.99 -4.20
C TRP A 44 0.09 -2.86 -2.88
N VAL A 45 0.63 -1.68 -2.58
CA VAL A 45 1.30 -1.41 -1.31
C VAL A 45 0.32 -1.53 -0.14
N LEU A 46 -0.88 -0.98 -0.25
CA LEU A 46 -1.89 -1.08 0.80
C LEU A 46 -2.37 -2.51 1.03
N VAL A 47 -2.58 -3.29 -0.03
CA VAL A 47 -2.96 -4.72 0.07
C VAL A 47 -1.87 -5.51 0.76
N LEU A 48 -0.61 -5.34 0.35
CA LEU A 48 0.52 -6.04 0.96
C LEU A 48 0.71 -5.64 2.43
N LEU A 49 0.61 -4.34 2.74
CA LEU A 49 0.72 -3.82 4.10
C LEU A 49 -0.43 -4.33 4.99
N GLY A 50 -1.64 -4.39 4.45
CA GLY A 50 -2.82 -4.96 5.11
C GLY A 50 -2.63 -6.44 5.42
N ALA A 51 -2.22 -7.24 4.43
CA ALA A 51 -1.98 -8.66 4.59
C ALA A 51 -0.86 -8.96 5.61
N LEU A 52 0.23 -8.19 5.60
CA LEU A 52 1.29 -8.32 6.60
C LEU A 52 0.80 -7.95 8.00
N ARG A 53 -0.02 -6.92 8.13
CA ARG A 53 -0.59 -6.50 9.42
C ARG A 53 -1.58 -7.52 9.98
N GLU A 54 -2.37 -8.15 9.13
CA GLU A 54 -3.30 -9.23 9.50
C GLU A 54 -2.52 -10.47 9.95
N LEU A 55 -1.50 -10.86 9.18
CA LEU A 55 -0.63 -11.99 9.49
C LEU A 55 0.14 -11.81 10.82
N ILE A 56 0.69 -10.62 11.07
CA ILE A 56 1.44 -10.31 12.30
C ILE A 56 0.50 -10.05 13.48
N GLY A 57 -0.66 -9.45 13.23
CA GLY A 57 -1.61 -9.03 14.26
C GLY A 57 -2.47 -10.16 14.78
N GLN A 58 -3.04 -10.99 13.89
CA GLN A 58 -4.04 -12.01 14.24
C GLN A 58 -3.60 -13.44 13.87
N GLY A 59 -2.50 -13.62 13.13
CA GLY A 59 -2.00 -14.95 12.75
C GLY A 59 -2.86 -15.65 11.68
N THR A 60 -3.78 -14.92 11.07
CA THR A 60 -4.74 -15.37 10.07
C THR A 60 -4.59 -14.56 8.78
N LEU A 61 -4.98 -15.16 7.66
CA LEU A 61 -5.13 -14.47 6.38
C LEU A 61 -6.59 -14.63 5.95
N PHE A 62 -7.28 -13.52 5.65
CA PHE A 62 -8.70 -13.46 5.28
C PHE A 62 -9.68 -13.77 6.43
N ASP A 63 -9.34 -13.41 7.67
CA ASP A 63 -10.26 -13.54 8.79
C ASP A 63 -11.41 -12.53 8.67
N GLY A 64 -12.65 -13.02 8.54
CA GLY A 64 -13.83 -12.17 8.25
C GLY A 64 -14.19 -12.04 6.76
N ALA A 65 -13.53 -12.74 5.82
CA ALA A 65 -14.02 -12.80 4.44
C ALA A 65 -15.44 -13.41 4.35
N ALA A 66 -15.81 -14.29 5.29
CA ALA A 66 -17.14 -14.87 5.40
C ALA A 66 -18.25 -13.84 5.72
N THR A 67 -17.96 -12.76 6.45
CA THR A 67 -18.96 -11.72 6.75
C THR A 67 -19.15 -10.71 5.61
N MET A 68 -18.17 -10.60 4.70
CA MET A 68 -18.23 -9.73 3.52
C MET A 68 -18.75 -10.45 2.26
N PHE A 69 -18.46 -11.74 2.08
CA PHE A 69 -18.80 -12.53 0.87
C PHE A 69 -19.92 -13.58 1.08
N GLY A 70 -20.48 -13.69 2.29
CA GLY A 70 -21.54 -14.66 2.59
C GLY A 70 -21.07 -16.12 2.46
N SER A 71 -22.01 -17.05 2.28
CA SER A 71 -21.78 -18.50 2.28
C SER A 71 -20.83 -19.03 1.19
N LEU A 72 -20.40 -18.19 0.23
CA LEU A 72 -19.44 -18.54 -0.82
C LEU A 72 -17.96 -18.46 -0.37
N ALA A 73 -17.69 -17.94 0.84
CA ALA A 73 -16.33 -17.82 1.40
C ALA A 73 -16.17 -18.55 2.75
N ALA A 74 -17.03 -19.52 3.05
CA ALA A 74 -17.02 -20.26 4.30
C ALA A 74 -15.79 -21.18 4.48
N GLU A 75 -15.07 -21.50 3.39
CA GLU A 75 -13.93 -22.43 3.40
C GLU A 75 -12.56 -21.76 3.14
N LEU A 76 -12.50 -20.41 3.13
CA LEU A 76 -11.26 -19.67 2.90
C LEU A 76 -10.45 -19.19 4.13
N PRO A 77 -10.79 -19.46 5.41
CA PRO A 77 -9.92 -19.02 6.50
C PRO A 77 -8.71 -19.95 6.60
N LEU A 78 -7.56 -19.50 6.10
CA LEU A 78 -6.27 -20.17 6.34
C LEU A 78 -5.82 -19.80 7.77
N HIS A 79 -6.26 -20.58 8.74
CA HIS A 79 -5.78 -20.47 10.14
C HIS A 79 -4.34 -20.99 10.21
N VAL A 80 -3.36 -20.10 10.18
CA VAL A 80 -1.94 -20.48 10.24
C VAL A 80 -1.45 -20.55 11.69
N PHE A 81 -1.86 -19.65 12.59
CA PHE A 81 -1.56 -19.74 14.04
C PHE A 81 -2.66 -19.12 14.92
N ALA A 82 -3.09 -19.85 15.96
CA ALA A 82 -3.92 -19.31 17.05
C ALA A 82 -3.05 -18.47 17.98
N ALA A 83 -2.77 -17.22 17.59
CA ALA A 83 -2.12 -16.27 18.49
C ALA A 83 -3.18 -15.70 19.45
N GLU A 84 -3.32 -16.29 20.63
CA GLU A 84 -4.30 -15.88 21.65
C GLU A 84 -4.09 -14.44 22.16
N HIS A 85 -2.96 -13.83 21.83
CA HIS A 85 -2.65 -12.44 22.13
C HIS A 85 -2.33 -11.72 20.83
N GLY A 86 -3.38 -11.34 20.09
CA GLY A 86 -3.20 -10.50 18.91
C GLY A 86 -2.41 -9.24 19.29
N LEU A 87 -1.31 -8.99 18.60
CA LEU A 87 -0.42 -7.89 18.94
C LEU A 87 -1.14 -6.57 18.61
N LEU A 88 -1.80 -5.96 19.61
CA LEU A 88 -2.55 -4.70 19.45
C LEU A 88 -1.69 -3.60 18.79
N ILE A 89 -0.38 -3.63 19.01
CA ILE A 89 0.60 -2.72 18.41
C ILE A 89 0.64 -2.84 16.87
N ALA A 90 0.42 -4.03 16.30
CA ALA A 90 0.39 -4.26 14.85
C ALA A 90 -0.88 -3.68 14.18
N LEU A 91 -1.98 -3.60 14.94
CA LEU A 91 -3.24 -3.03 14.47
C LEU A 91 -3.28 -1.51 14.59
N LEU A 92 -2.54 -0.91 15.53
CA LEU A 92 -2.49 0.54 15.72
C LEU A 92 -1.66 1.27 14.64
N PRO A 93 -1.85 2.59 14.43
CA PRO A 93 -1.05 3.40 13.50
C PRO A 93 0.47 3.18 13.54
N PRO A 94 1.15 3.06 14.71
CA PRO A 94 2.58 2.71 14.78
C PRO A 94 2.94 1.41 14.05
N GLY A 95 2.11 0.37 14.12
CA GLY A 95 2.36 -0.90 13.43
C GLY A 95 2.43 -0.76 11.91
N ALA A 96 1.61 0.13 11.33
CA ALA A 96 1.65 0.43 9.89
C ALA A 96 2.95 1.12 9.47
N PHE A 97 3.49 2.02 10.29
CA PHE A 97 4.78 2.68 10.01
C PHE A 97 5.96 1.71 10.07
N PHE A 98 5.99 0.80 11.05
CA PHE A 98 7.04 -0.22 11.13
C PHE A 98 6.99 -1.19 9.95
N ALA A 99 5.80 -1.68 9.60
CA ALA A 99 5.62 -2.58 8.46
C ALA A 99 6.01 -1.91 7.14
N LEU A 100 5.64 -0.63 6.95
CA LEU A 100 6.03 0.14 5.77
C LEU A 100 7.55 0.35 5.72
N GLY A 101 8.19 0.66 6.85
CA GLY A 101 9.64 0.82 6.95
C GLY A 101 10.39 -0.47 6.58
N LEU A 102 9.92 -1.62 7.06
CA LEU A 102 10.51 -2.93 6.74
C LEU A 102 10.32 -3.29 5.25
N LEU A 103 9.14 -3.03 4.70
CA LEU A 103 8.88 -3.20 3.27
C LEU A 103 9.82 -2.34 2.41
N LEU A 104 10.05 -1.09 2.82
CA LEU A 104 10.91 -0.16 2.10
C LEU A 104 12.38 -0.57 2.20
N ALA A 105 12.82 -1.04 3.37
CA ALA A 105 14.17 -1.59 3.57
C ALA A 105 14.39 -2.83 2.70
N GLY A 106 13.42 -3.75 2.66
CA GLY A 106 13.46 -4.93 1.79
C GLY A 106 13.51 -4.56 0.31
N LYS A 107 12.66 -3.62 -0.13
CA LYS A 107 12.72 -3.09 -1.50
C LYS A 107 14.08 -2.49 -1.81
N ASN A 108 14.63 -1.68 -0.91
CA ASN A 108 15.92 -1.02 -1.13
C ASN A 108 17.08 -2.02 -1.23
N TRP A 109 17.04 -3.09 -0.44
CA TRP A 109 18.03 -4.17 -0.52
C TRP A 109 17.96 -4.92 -1.86
N ILE A 110 16.74 -5.20 -2.35
CA ILE A 110 16.55 -5.84 -3.66
C ILE A 110 16.94 -4.90 -4.82
N ASP A 111 16.69 -3.60 -4.68
CA ASP A 111 17.02 -2.58 -5.67
C ASP A 111 18.49 -2.09 -5.60
N GLU A 112 19.27 -2.55 -4.61
CA GLU A 112 20.66 -2.16 -4.39
C GLU A 112 21.58 -2.36 -5.63
N PRO A 113 21.39 -3.41 -6.46
CA PRO A 113 22.12 -3.54 -7.73
C PRO A 113 21.74 -2.47 -8.78
N ARG A 114 20.56 -1.84 -8.67
CA ARG A 114 20.04 -0.83 -9.62
C ARG A 114 20.25 0.61 -9.17
N GLN A 115 20.39 0.86 -7.87
CA GLN A 115 20.58 2.18 -7.26
C GLN A 115 22.03 2.71 -7.37
N ARG A 116 23.01 1.87 -7.72
CA ARG A 116 24.39 2.29 -8.04
C ARG A 116 24.54 3.04 -9.38
N LYS A 117 23.46 3.61 -9.93
CA LYS A 117 23.59 4.65 -10.96
C LYS A 117 23.68 5.98 -10.23
N PRO A 118 24.85 6.63 -10.21
CA PRO A 118 25.00 7.89 -9.50
C PRO A 118 24.04 8.92 -10.13
N PHE A 119 23.23 9.56 -9.27
CA PHE A 119 22.37 10.69 -9.60
C PHE A 119 23.22 11.95 -9.84
N THR A 120 24.15 11.88 -10.79
CA THR A 120 25.00 12.98 -11.23
C THR A 120 25.04 12.98 -12.75
N LEU A 121 24.11 13.69 -13.40
CA LEU A 121 24.29 14.49 -14.63
C LEU A 121 22.90 14.92 -15.16
N GLY A 122 22.39 16.06 -14.69
CA GLY A 122 21.14 16.62 -15.22
C GLY A 122 20.76 17.99 -14.67
N PHE A 123 21.36 18.43 -13.56
CA PHE A 123 21.16 19.77 -12.99
C PHE A 123 22.23 20.80 -13.41
N LEU A 124 23.07 20.47 -14.40
CA LEU A 124 24.15 21.34 -14.89
C LEU A 124 24.28 21.28 -16.42
N LYS A 125 23.15 21.35 -17.12
CA LYS A 125 23.06 21.79 -18.51
C LYS A 125 21.71 22.45 -18.77
#